data_AF-A0A524FLZ1-F1
#
_entry.id   AF-A0A524FLZ1-F1
#
_cell.length_a   1.000
_cell.length_b   1.000
_cell.length_c   1.000
_cell.angle_alpha   90.00
_cell.angle_beta   90.00
_cell.angle_gamma   90.00
#
_symmetry.space_group_name_H-M   'P 1'
#
loop_
_entity.id
_entity.type
_entity.pdbx_description
1 polymer ?
#
loop_
_entity_poly.entity_id
_entity_poly.type
_entity_poly.pdbx_seq_one_letter_code
_entity_poly.pdbx_strand_id
1 'polypeptide(L)'
;MQYDIVTMLAANLVFSIQAAPAVVIVATLIRSLMLLSGKKRAFRSWTRNALLSALTIIFLPGMIINTGVRYAICSLFRIDLEGVAAGSTYAELNLFLKVDSPPRVAVLISALFVSTLVSIFIGFSLLFLPVVLLAGMPVILLCWYLSLSVLFNSSLRGGDVSLLGAALRKHPGKGIVELILALSLLIVFYSFFAWGIGA
;
A
#
# COMPACT_ATOMS: atom_id res chain seq x y z
N MET A 1 18.22 -7.76 -26.67
CA MET A 1 17.41 -6.66 -26.09
C MET A 1 16.03 -7.11 -25.59
N GLN A 2 15.23 -7.89 -26.35
CA GLN A 2 13.87 -8.26 -25.88
C GLN A 2 13.85 -9.27 -24.72
N TYR A 3 14.87 -10.13 -24.61
CA TYR A 3 15.13 -10.99 -23.44
C TYR A 3 15.59 -10.23 -22.19
N ASP A 4 15.87 -8.92 -22.28
CA ASP A 4 16.39 -8.10 -21.17
C ASP A 4 15.24 -7.47 -20.36
N ILE A 5 14.20 -6.97 -21.04
CA ILE A 5 13.08 -6.31 -20.36
C ILE A 5 12.23 -7.31 -19.57
N VAL A 6 11.94 -8.48 -20.14
CA VAL A 6 11.12 -9.50 -19.46
C VAL A 6 11.83 -10.07 -18.24
N THR A 7 13.14 -10.33 -18.35
CA THR A 7 13.95 -10.82 -17.22
C THR A 7 14.10 -9.75 -16.16
N MET A 8 14.27 -8.48 -16.53
CA MET A 8 14.25 -7.36 -15.57
C MET A 8 12.91 -7.21 -14.86
N LEU A 9 11.79 -7.33 -15.58
CA LEU A 9 10.46 -7.27 -14.97
C LEU A 9 10.23 -8.45 -14.02
N ALA A 10 10.66 -9.66 -14.40
CA ALA A 10 10.57 -10.84 -13.55
C ALA A 10 11.46 -10.71 -12.29
N ALA A 11 12.70 -10.23 -12.45
CA ALA A 11 13.60 -9.96 -11.34
C ALA A 11 13.03 -8.88 -10.40
N ASN A 12 12.46 -7.82 -10.97
CA ASN A 12 11.80 -6.77 -10.21
C ASN A 12 10.57 -7.30 -9.45
N LEU A 13 9.81 -8.22 -10.05
CA LEU A 13 8.67 -8.86 -9.38
C LEU A 13 9.12 -9.68 -8.18
N VAL A 14 10.15 -10.51 -8.34
CA VAL A 14 10.73 -11.30 -7.24
C VAL A 14 11.25 -10.39 -6.12
N PHE A 15 12.00 -9.34 -6.49
CA PHE A 15 12.49 -8.35 -5.53
C PHE A 15 11.35 -7.63 -4.82
N SER A 16 10.30 -7.25 -5.54
CA SER A 16 9.13 -6.58 -4.97
C SER A 16 8.41 -7.46 -3.95
N ILE A 17 8.26 -8.76 -4.24
CA ILE A 17 7.68 -9.72 -3.30
C ILE A 17 8.54 -9.80 -2.03
N GLN A 18 9.86 -9.93 -2.17
CA GLN A 18 10.78 -10.03 -1.03
C GLN A 18 10.83 -8.75 -0.19
N ALA A 19 10.87 -7.59 -0.84
CA ALA A 19 10.97 -6.29 -0.18
C ALA A 19 9.64 -5.79 0.38
N ALA A 20 8.50 -6.34 -0.05
CA ALA A 20 7.18 -5.83 0.31
C ALA A 20 6.94 -5.72 1.84
N PRO A 21 7.26 -6.72 2.68
CA PRO A 21 7.09 -6.60 4.12
C PRO A 21 7.91 -5.44 4.70
N ALA A 22 9.18 -5.32 4.29
CA ALA A 22 10.07 -4.27 4.78
C ALA A 22 9.56 -2.88 4.36
N VAL A 23 9.16 -2.71 3.10
CA VAL A 23 8.59 -1.45 2.59
C VAL A 23 7.33 -1.06 3.36
N VAL A 24 6.40 -2.00 3.57
CA VAL A 24 5.16 -1.74 4.32
C VAL A 24 5.47 -1.36 5.77
N ILE A 25 6.37 -2.09 6.44
CA ILE A 25 6.76 -1.81 7.83
C ILE A 25 7.40 -0.43 7.93
N VAL A 26 8.39 -0.12 7.08
CA VAL A 26 9.09 1.17 7.10
C VAL A 26 8.13 2.31 6.79
N ALA A 27 7.30 2.21 5.75
CA ALA A 27 6.32 3.23 5.42
C ALA A 27 5.30 3.45 6.55
N THR A 28 4.85 2.37 7.19
CA THR A 28 3.92 2.42 8.33
C THR A 28 4.57 3.03 9.57
N LEU A 29 5.85 2.71 9.84
CA LEU A 29 6.62 3.28 10.94
C LEU A 29 6.84 4.79 10.75
N ILE A 30 7.30 5.21 9.57
CA ILE A 30 7.50 6.63 9.27
C ILE A 30 6.18 7.39 9.46
N ARG A 31 5.09 6.86 8.90
CA ARG A 31 3.76 7.47 9.03
C ARG A 31 3.28 7.52 10.48
N SER A 32 3.52 6.48 11.27
CA SER A 32 3.16 6.42 12.69
C SER A 32 3.95 7.43 13.53
N LEU A 33 5.26 7.53 13.30
CA LEU A 33 6.12 8.55 13.93
C LEU A 33 5.65 9.97 13.57
N MET A 34 5.30 10.19 12.31
CA MET A 34 4.74 11.46 11.87
C MET A 34 3.44 11.76 12.59
N LEU A 35 2.50 10.82 12.70
CA LEU A 35 1.25 11.00 13.45
C LEU A 35 1.50 11.37 14.93
N LEU A 36 2.47 10.72 15.57
CA LEU A 36 2.85 10.97 16.97
C LEU A 36 3.51 12.33 17.19
N SER A 37 4.16 12.91 16.17
CA SER A 37 4.76 14.25 16.25
C SER A 37 3.73 15.40 16.21
N GLY A 38 2.43 15.09 16.04
CA GLY A 38 1.35 16.06 16.08
C GLY A 38 1.12 16.64 17.48
N LYS A 39 1.13 17.97 17.61
CA LYS A 39 0.80 18.65 18.87
C LYS A 39 -0.71 18.57 19.16
N LYS A 40 -1.11 18.01 20.32
CA LYS A 40 -2.49 18.12 20.84
C LYS A 40 -2.76 19.58 21.24
N ARG A 41 -3.79 20.21 20.67
CA ARG A 41 -4.32 21.48 21.20
C ARG A 41 -5.38 21.18 22.25
N ALA A 42 -5.33 21.89 23.37
CA ALA A 42 -6.13 21.65 24.57
C ALA A 42 -7.67 21.78 24.38
N PHE A 43 -8.18 22.25 23.24
CA PHE A 43 -9.61 22.63 23.10
C PHE A 43 -10.29 22.28 21.76
N ARG A 44 -9.74 21.40 20.91
CA ARG A 44 -10.49 20.81 19.77
C ARG A 44 -10.08 19.36 19.55
N SER A 45 -11.03 18.49 19.23
CA SER A 45 -10.86 17.05 18.98
C SER A 45 -9.99 16.69 17.76
N TRP A 46 -9.27 17.64 17.17
CA TRP A 46 -8.51 17.50 15.93
C TRP A 46 -7.06 17.96 16.14
N THR A 47 -6.11 17.02 16.07
CA THR A 47 -4.66 17.31 16.00
C THR A 47 -4.32 17.79 14.58
N ARG A 48 -3.83 19.03 14.45
CA ARG A 48 -3.33 19.56 13.17
C ARG A 48 -1.86 19.19 13.04
N ASN A 49 -1.54 18.30 12.10
CA ASN A 49 -0.16 17.93 11.82
C ASN A 49 0.29 18.55 10.50
N ALA A 50 0.98 19.70 10.58
CA ALA A 50 1.40 20.47 9.40
C ALA A 50 2.38 19.69 8.51
N LEU A 51 3.29 18.91 9.12
CA LEU A 51 4.26 18.10 8.40
C LEU A 51 3.57 16.97 7.63
N LEU A 52 2.62 16.28 8.28
CA LEU A 52 1.83 15.24 7.65
C LEU A 52 0.95 15.79 6.52
N SER A 53 0.35 16.97 6.71
CA SER A 53 -0.43 17.66 5.68
C SER A 53 0.42 18.02 4.46
N ALA A 54 1.59 18.63 4.66
CA ALA A 54 2.52 18.97 3.59
C ALA A 54 2.99 17.72 2.83
N LEU A 55 3.34 16.65 3.54
CA LEU A 55 3.75 15.40 2.91
C LEU A 55 2.62 14.72 2.14
N THR A 56 1.37 14.83 2.58
CA THR A 56 0.25 14.32 1.76
C THR A 56 0.01 15.09 0.48
N ILE A 57 0.29 16.40 0.46
CA ILE A 57 0.21 17.19 -0.77
C ILE A 57 1.37 16.80 -1.70
N ILE A 58 2.59 16.73 -1.17
CA ILE A 58 3.78 16.34 -1.94
C ILE A 58 3.64 14.92 -2.47
N PHE A 59 3.08 13.98 -1.72
CA PHE A 59 2.93 12.58 -2.14
C PHE A 59 1.53 12.24 -2.68
N LEU A 60 0.71 13.25 -3.01
CA LEU A 60 -0.63 13.06 -3.55
C LEU A 60 -0.64 12.22 -4.84
N PRO A 61 0.27 12.41 -5.82
CA PRO A 61 0.28 11.59 -7.03
C PRO A 61 0.45 10.09 -6.73
N GLY A 62 1.34 9.74 -5.79
CA GLY A 62 1.52 8.35 -5.37
C GLY A 62 0.29 7.79 -4.65
N MET A 63 -0.45 8.62 -3.93
CA MET A 63 -1.72 8.23 -3.33
C MET A 63 -2.78 7.91 -4.38
N ILE A 64 -2.87 8.72 -5.45
CA ILE A 64 -3.79 8.47 -6.56
C ILE A 64 -3.45 7.15 -7.25
N ILE A 65 -2.17 6.91 -7.55
CA ILE A 65 -1.71 5.65 -8.16
C ILE A 65 -2.07 4.47 -7.26
N ASN A 66 -1.74 4.53 -5.96
CA ASN A 66 -2.02 3.43 -5.05
C ASN A 66 -3.54 3.18 -4.89
N THR A 67 -4.35 4.23 -4.81
CA THR A 67 -5.81 4.09 -4.78
C THR A 67 -6.36 3.51 -6.08
N GLY A 68 -5.82 3.90 -7.24
CA GLY A 68 -6.21 3.34 -8.54
C GLY A 68 -5.87 1.85 -8.65
N VAL A 69 -4.67 1.45 -8.22
CA VAL A 69 -4.25 0.03 -8.15
C VAL A 69 -5.17 -0.74 -7.22
N ARG A 70 -5.43 -0.22 -6.01
CA ARG A 70 -6.36 -0.84 -5.07
C ARG A 70 -7.76 -0.98 -5.65
N TYR A 71 -8.27 0.03 -6.36
CA TYR A 71 -9.58 -0.03 -7.02
C TYR A 71 -9.62 -1.16 -8.05
N ALA A 72 -8.62 -1.21 -8.94
CA ALA A 72 -8.52 -2.24 -9.98
C ALA A 72 -8.45 -3.65 -9.38
N ILE A 73 -7.59 -3.88 -8.38
CA ILE A 73 -7.47 -5.19 -7.73
C ILE A 73 -8.74 -5.55 -6.96
N CYS A 74 -9.30 -4.66 -6.14
CA CYS A 74 -10.54 -4.95 -5.42
C CYS A 74 -11.70 -5.26 -6.37
N SER A 75 -11.77 -4.59 -7.52
CA SER A 75 -12.76 -4.90 -8.56
C SER A 75 -12.54 -6.28 -9.19
N LEU A 76 -11.29 -6.70 -9.44
CA LEU A 76 -10.98 -8.05 -9.94
C LEU A 76 -11.39 -9.14 -8.94
N PHE A 77 -11.26 -8.87 -7.65
CA PHE A 77 -11.72 -9.74 -6.56
C PHE A 77 -13.24 -9.68 -6.32
N ARG A 78 -13.99 -8.95 -7.16
CA ARG A 78 -15.45 -8.75 -7.07
C ARG A 78 -15.89 -8.21 -5.71
N ILE A 79 -15.11 -7.29 -5.14
CA ILE A 79 -15.53 -6.53 -3.97
C ILE A 79 -16.48 -5.42 -4.45
N ASP A 80 -17.64 -5.29 -3.81
CA ASP A 80 -18.65 -4.27 -4.16
C ASP A 80 -18.17 -2.87 -3.79
N LEU A 81 -17.54 -2.19 -4.75
CA LEU A 81 -17.05 -0.82 -4.60
C LEU A 81 -18.14 0.18 -5.00
N GLU A 82 -18.52 1.07 -4.08
CA GLU A 82 -19.39 2.21 -4.41
C GLU A 82 -18.62 3.32 -5.13
N GLY A 83 -17.29 3.40 -4.91
CA GLY A 83 -16.44 4.40 -5.53
C GLY A 83 -15.21 4.75 -4.70
N VAL A 84 -14.63 5.91 -5.01
CA VAL A 84 -13.49 6.49 -4.27
C VAL A 84 -14.00 7.64 -3.43
N ALA A 85 -13.68 7.63 -2.14
CA ALA A 85 -13.96 8.72 -1.22
C ALA A 85 -12.65 9.37 -0.77
N ALA A 86 -12.74 10.67 -0.49
CA ALA A 86 -11.66 11.45 0.09
C ALA A 86 -12.09 11.91 1.48
N GLY A 87 -11.18 11.80 2.45
CA GLY A 87 -11.38 12.30 3.80
C GLY A 87 -10.15 13.03 4.28
N SER A 88 -10.35 13.99 5.19
CA SER A 88 -9.27 14.63 5.90
C SER A 88 -9.32 14.22 7.36
N THR A 89 -8.42 13.34 7.80
CA THR A 89 -8.28 13.00 9.23
C THR A 89 -6.91 13.52 9.68
N TYR A 90 -6.82 14.24 10.80
CA TYR A 90 -5.55 14.84 11.27
C TYR A 90 -4.86 15.83 10.29
N ALA A 91 -5.64 16.44 9.39
CA ALA A 91 -5.17 17.25 8.26
C ALA A 91 -4.38 16.45 7.19
N GLU A 92 -4.50 15.13 7.22
CA GLU A 92 -4.04 14.20 6.19
C GLU A 92 -5.09 14.08 5.09
N LEU A 93 -4.75 14.38 3.84
CA LEU A 93 -5.63 14.05 2.74
C LEU A 93 -5.51 12.54 2.47
N ASN A 94 -6.61 11.80 2.64
CA ASN A 94 -6.64 10.36 2.45
C ASN A 94 -7.70 9.97 1.43
N LEU A 95 -7.24 9.31 0.36
CA LEU A 95 -8.11 8.59 -0.57
C LEU A 95 -8.32 7.17 -0.06
N PHE A 96 -9.57 6.73 -0.02
CA PHE A 96 -9.97 5.38 0.35
C PHE A 96 -11.09 4.88 -0.54
N LEU A 97 -11.19 3.55 -0.67
CA LEU A 97 -12.27 2.91 -1.40
C LEU A 97 -13.50 2.84 -0.51
N LYS A 98 -14.64 3.30 -1.02
CA LYS A 98 -15.93 3.10 -0.36
C LYS A 98 -16.49 1.75 -0.81
N VAL A 99 -16.81 0.90 0.15
CA VAL A 99 -17.29 -0.47 -0.09
C VAL A 99 -18.71 -0.56 0.45
N ASP A 100 -19.63 -1.05 -0.37
CA ASP A 100 -21.08 -1.12 -0.07
C ASP A 100 -21.34 -2.15 1.04
N SER A 101 -20.75 -3.33 0.88
CA SER A 101 -20.87 -4.41 1.85
C SER A 101 -19.50 -5.00 2.21
N PRO A 102 -19.22 -5.28 3.50
CA PRO A 102 -17.93 -5.83 3.86
C PRO A 102 -17.78 -7.23 3.25
N PRO A 103 -16.71 -7.48 2.48
CA PRO A 103 -16.45 -8.76 1.83
C PRO A 103 -16.01 -9.82 2.84
N ARG A 104 -15.88 -11.06 2.38
CA ARG A 104 -15.26 -12.13 3.18
C ARG A 104 -13.82 -11.77 3.54
N VAL A 105 -13.38 -12.20 4.72
CA VAL A 105 -12.07 -11.83 5.27
C VAL A 105 -10.94 -12.34 4.38
N ALA A 106 -11.04 -13.58 3.88
CA ALA A 106 -10.05 -14.14 2.96
C ALA A 106 -9.92 -13.30 1.67
N VAL A 107 -11.04 -12.94 1.03
CA VAL A 107 -11.07 -12.13 -0.20
C VAL A 107 -10.45 -10.76 0.05
N LEU A 108 -10.79 -10.15 1.18
CA LEU A 108 -10.24 -8.85 1.57
C LEU A 108 -8.72 -8.91 1.75
N ILE A 109 -8.22 -9.88 2.53
CA ILE A 109 -6.79 -10.01 2.80
C ILE A 109 -6.02 -10.27 1.50
N SER A 110 -6.54 -11.15 0.63
CA SER A 110 -5.93 -11.40 -0.68
C SER A 110 -5.91 -10.15 -1.55
N ALA A 111 -7.00 -9.39 -1.62
CA ALA A 111 -7.06 -8.16 -2.41
C ALA A 111 -6.12 -7.07 -1.87
N LEU A 112 -6.06 -6.89 -0.54
CA LEU A 112 -5.12 -5.95 0.11
C LEU A 112 -3.67 -6.37 -0.10
N PHE A 113 -3.38 -7.66 -0.02
CA PHE A 113 -2.03 -8.19 -0.25
C PHE A 113 -1.59 -7.98 -1.70
N VAL A 114 -2.40 -8.39 -2.68
CA VAL A 114 -2.08 -8.27 -4.11
C VAL A 114 -1.98 -6.80 -4.52
N SER A 115 -2.89 -5.94 -4.06
CA SER A 115 -2.79 -4.50 -4.36
C SER A 115 -1.53 -3.87 -3.78
N THR A 116 -1.11 -4.27 -2.58
CA THR A 116 0.14 -3.79 -1.97
C THR A 116 1.35 -4.27 -2.76
N LEU A 117 1.39 -5.55 -3.15
CA LEU A 117 2.47 -6.09 -3.99
C LEU A 117 2.56 -5.36 -5.33
N VAL A 118 1.44 -5.14 -6.01
CA VAL A 118 1.39 -4.45 -7.30
C VAL A 118 1.84 -3.00 -7.17
N SER A 119 1.41 -2.28 -6.12
CA SER A 119 1.85 -0.91 -5.87
C SER A 119 3.37 -0.84 -5.62
N ILE A 120 3.93 -1.78 -4.86
CA ILE A 120 5.37 -1.85 -4.61
C ILE A 120 6.14 -2.18 -5.89
N PHE A 121 5.63 -3.13 -6.69
CA PHE A 121 6.17 -3.46 -8.00
C PHE A 121 6.18 -2.27 -8.95
N ILE A 122 5.10 -1.48 -9.00
CA ILE A 122 5.04 -0.23 -9.78
C ILE A 122 6.08 0.76 -9.24
N GLY A 123 6.15 0.93 -7.92
CA GLY A 123 7.14 1.78 -7.27
C GLY A 123 8.57 1.44 -7.69
N PHE A 124 8.98 0.18 -7.58
CA PHE A 124 10.32 -0.24 -8.02
C PHE A 124 10.50 -0.16 -9.53
N SER A 125 9.49 -0.51 -10.32
CA SER A 125 9.55 -0.38 -11.79
C SER A 125 9.86 1.06 -12.20
N LEU A 126 9.24 2.05 -11.53
CA LEU A 126 9.51 3.47 -11.77
C LEU A 126 10.95 3.89 -11.40
N LEU A 127 11.65 3.19 -10.49
CA LEU A 127 13.07 3.47 -10.23
C LEU A 127 13.97 2.96 -11.34
N PHE A 128 13.69 1.76 -11.85
CA PHE A 128 14.61 1.05 -12.75
C PHE A 128 14.34 1.35 -14.23
N LEU A 129 13.08 1.39 -14.64
CA LEU A 129 12.67 1.55 -16.04
C LEU A 129 13.24 2.81 -16.74
N PRO A 130 13.29 4.01 -16.13
CA PRO A 130 13.90 5.18 -16.79
C PRO A 130 15.42 5.06 -16.96
N VAL A 131 16.10 4.32 -16.08
CA VAL A 131 17.55 4.07 -16.17
C VAL A 131 17.84 3.10 -17.32
N VAL A 132 17.03 2.05 -17.45
CA VAL A 132 17.16 1.02 -18.50
C VAL A 132 16.87 1.58 -19.89
N LEU A 133 15.87 2.47 -19.98
CA LEU A 133 15.50 3.10 -21.25
C LEU A 133 16.40 4.29 -21.61
N LEU A 134 17.46 4.57 -20.83
CA LEU A 134 18.36 5.70 -21.01
C LEU A 134 17.58 7.03 -21.13
N ALA A 135 16.53 7.17 -20.32
CA ALA A 135 15.68 8.35 -20.37
C ALA A 135 16.45 9.59 -19.88
N GLY A 136 16.09 10.76 -20.40
CA GLY A 136 16.72 12.02 -19.98
C GLY A 136 16.49 12.32 -18.49
N MET A 137 17.40 13.10 -17.90
CA MET A 137 17.37 13.50 -16.48
C MET A 137 16.00 13.97 -15.96
N PRO A 138 15.18 14.75 -16.69
CA PRO A 138 13.86 15.15 -16.22
C PRO A 138 12.90 13.96 -16.00
N VAL A 139 12.97 12.94 -16.87
CA VAL A 139 12.13 11.74 -16.77
C VAL A 139 12.58 10.88 -15.60
N ILE A 140 13.89 10.73 -15.40
CA ILE A 140 14.44 10.01 -14.25
C ILE A 140 13.96 10.63 -12.93
N LEU A 141 14.08 11.96 -12.79
CA LEU A 141 13.65 12.67 -11.58
C LEU A 141 12.15 12.52 -11.33
N LEU A 142 11.33 12.64 -12.38
CA LEU A 142 9.89 12.45 -12.27
C LEU A 142 9.54 11.03 -11.82
N CYS A 143 10.16 10.02 -12.43
CA CYS A 143 9.93 8.62 -12.09
C CYS A 143 10.40 8.28 -10.67
N TRP A 144 11.52 8.85 -10.21
CA TRP A 144 11.96 8.74 -8.82
C TRP A 144 10.99 9.37 -7.85
N TYR A 145 10.53 10.59 -8.13
CA TYR A 145 9.52 11.26 -7.32
C TYR A 145 8.22 10.44 -7.23
N LEU A 146 7.71 9.93 -8.35
CA LEU A 146 6.53 9.08 -8.37
C LEU A 146 6.73 7.76 -7.64
N SER A 147 7.90 7.12 -7.80
CA SER A 147 8.25 5.91 -7.09
C SER A 147 8.22 6.10 -5.57
N LEU A 148 8.94 7.10 -5.06
CA LEU A 148 8.96 7.42 -3.63
C LEU A 148 7.55 7.74 -3.13
N SER A 149 6.77 8.47 -3.92
CA SER A 149 5.37 8.77 -3.61
C SER A 149 4.53 7.50 -3.48
N VAL A 150 4.69 6.53 -4.38
CA VAL A 150 3.93 5.26 -4.34
C VAL A 150 4.37 4.40 -3.17
N LEU A 151 5.67 4.21 -2.98
CA LEU A 151 6.23 3.37 -1.90
C LEU A 151 5.86 3.91 -0.52
N PHE A 152 5.93 5.22 -0.31
CA PHE A 152 5.49 5.85 0.94
C PHE A 152 4.00 5.63 1.22
N ASN A 153 3.17 5.60 0.17
CA ASN A 153 1.73 5.40 0.29
C ASN A 153 1.30 3.93 0.43
N SER A 154 2.21 2.96 0.26
CA SER A 154 1.95 1.52 0.49
C SER A 154 1.85 1.13 1.97
N SER A 155 1.84 2.10 2.90
CA SER A 155 1.62 1.90 4.34
C SER A 155 0.23 1.32 4.65
N LEU A 156 0.10 0.59 5.76
CA LEU A 156 -1.19 0.19 6.31
C LEU A 156 -1.96 1.43 6.81
N ARG A 157 -3.19 1.61 6.32
CA ARG A 157 -4.04 2.75 6.72
C ARG A 157 -5.11 2.33 7.72
N GLY A 158 -5.57 3.28 8.53
CA GLY A 158 -6.68 3.05 9.47
C GLY A 158 -7.96 2.54 8.79
N GLY A 159 -8.19 2.92 7.53
CA GLY A 159 -9.29 2.41 6.70
C GLY A 159 -9.18 0.91 6.38
N ASP A 160 -7.96 0.39 6.23
CA ASP A 160 -7.74 -1.03 5.97
C ASP A 160 -8.09 -1.86 7.23
N VAL A 161 -7.71 -1.33 8.40
CA VAL A 161 -8.00 -1.94 9.72
C VAL A 161 -9.49 -1.86 10.05
N SER A 162 -10.15 -0.73 9.79
CA SER A 162 -11.59 -0.59 10.04
C SER A 162 -12.41 -1.50 9.13
N LEU A 163 -12.00 -1.68 7.87
CA LEU A 163 -12.67 -2.56 6.92
C LEU A 163 -12.46 -4.04 7.27
N LEU A 164 -11.25 -4.43 7.70
CA LEU A 164 -11.01 -5.76 8.27
C LEU A 164 -11.86 -6.00 9.53
N GLY A 165 -11.96 -5.01 10.42
CA GLY A 165 -12.83 -5.08 11.60
C GLY A 165 -14.31 -5.24 11.25
N ALA A 166 -14.80 -4.53 10.22
CA ALA A 166 -16.16 -4.68 9.72
C ALA A 166 -16.41 -6.07 9.12
N ALA A 167 -15.45 -6.61 8.36
CA ALA A 167 -15.53 -7.96 7.80
C ALA A 167 -15.56 -9.04 8.90
N LEU A 168 -14.73 -8.90 9.94
CA LEU A 168 -14.73 -9.80 11.10
C LEU A 168 -16.06 -9.74 11.87
N ARG A 169 -16.64 -8.55 12.06
CA ARG A 169 -17.94 -8.42 12.75
C ARG A 169 -19.09 -9.07 12.00
N LYS A 170 -19.07 -9.02 10.66
CA LYS A 170 -20.09 -9.67 9.81
C LYS A 170 -19.97 -11.20 9.83
N HIS A 171 -18.77 -11.73 10.05
CA HIS A 171 -18.48 -13.16 10.09
C HIS A 171 -17.58 -13.55 11.28
N PRO A 172 -18.06 -13.51 12.53
CA PRO A 172 -17.19 -13.61 13.71
C PRO A 172 -16.44 -14.94 13.84
N GLY A 173 -17.12 -16.08 13.63
CA GLY A 173 -16.46 -17.40 13.72
C GLY A 173 -15.60 -17.72 12.48
N LYS A 174 -16.21 -17.67 11.30
CA LYS A 174 -15.53 -18.01 10.03
C LYS A 174 -14.43 -17.00 9.67
N GLY A 175 -14.65 -15.71 9.95
CA GLY A 175 -13.71 -14.64 9.64
C GLY A 175 -12.43 -14.69 10.46
N ILE A 176 -12.50 -15.08 11.74
CA ILE A 176 -11.29 -15.29 12.56
C ILE A 176 -10.48 -16.46 12.02
N VAL A 177 -11.13 -17.57 11.65
CA VAL A 177 -10.45 -18.73 11.06
C VAL A 177 -9.81 -18.35 9.72
N GLU A 178 -10.52 -17.62 8.85
CA GLU A 178 -9.99 -17.09 7.60
C GLU A 178 -8.76 -16.19 7.81
N LEU A 179 -8.81 -15.30 8.81
CA LEU A 179 -7.70 -14.43 9.17
C LEU A 179 -6.48 -15.23 9.64
N ILE A 180 -6.66 -16.18 10.56
CA ILE A 180 -5.57 -17.02 11.09
C ILE A 180 -4.94 -17.84 9.96
N LEU A 181 -5.75 -18.44 9.09
CA LEU A 181 -5.26 -19.21 7.94
C LEU A 181 -4.47 -18.31 6.98
N ALA A 182 -5.01 -17.14 6.63
CA ALA A 182 -4.33 -16.21 5.74
C ALA A 182 -3.00 -15.70 6.32
N LEU A 183 -2.98 -15.34 7.61
CA LEU A 183 -1.75 -14.94 8.30
C LEU A 183 -0.74 -16.08 8.39
N SER A 184 -1.18 -17.30 8.70
CA SER A 184 -0.30 -18.48 8.75
C SER A 184 0.33 -18.76 7.40
N LEU A 185 -0.46 -18.71 6.32
CA LEU A 185 0.05 -18.86 4.95
C LEU A 185 1.05 -17.77 4.59
N LEU A 186 0.77 -16.51 4.94
CA LEU A 186 1.70 -15.40 4.69
C LEU A 186 3.01 -15.58 5.48
N ILE A 187 2.92 -15.96 6.76
CA ILE A 187 4.11 -16.19 7.60
C ILE A 187 4.94 -17.31 7.01
N VAL A 188 4.33 -18.44 6.66
CA VAL A 188 5.03 -19.58 6.05
C VAL A 188 5.67 -19.15 4.72
N PHE A 189 4.89 -18.51 3.85
CA PHE A 189 5.37 -18.00 2.56
C PHE A 189 6.60 -17.10 2.72
N TYR A 190 6.52 -16.09 3.58
CA TYR A 190 7.63 -15.17 3.82
C TYR A 190 8.78 -15.80 4.62
N SER A 191 8.54 -16.83 5.43
CA SER A 191 9.63 -17.56 6.08
C SER A 191 10.52 -18.27 5.06
N PHE A 192 9.91 -18.85 4.01
CA PHE A 192 10.66 -19.48 2.92
C PHE A 192 11.24 -18.47 1.92
N PHE A 193 10.53 -17.38 1.63
CA PHE A 193 10.98 -16.37 0.65
C PHE A 193 11.96 -15.33 1.22
N ALA A 194 11.87 -14.96 2.50
CA ALA A 194 12.75 -13.96 3.13
C ALA A 194 14.14 -14.52 3.48
N TRP A 195 14.26 -15.84 3.63
CA TRP A 195 15.56 -16.52 3.81
C TRP A 195 16.47 -16.45 2.58
N GLY A 196 16.01 -15.87 1.45
CA GLY A 196 16.84 -15.58 0.28
C GLY A 196 17.59 -14.23 0.34
N ILE A 197 17.35 -13.38 1.34
CA ILE A 197 18.00 -12.06 1.47
C ILE A 197 19.33 -12.15 2.26
N GLY A 198 19.64 -13.32 2.84
CA GLY A 198 20.78 -13.52 3.73
C GLY A 198 21.70 -14.70 3.40
N ALA A 199 21.66 -15.23 2.17
CA ALA A 199 22.58 -16.27 1.69
C ALA A 199 23.41 -15.75 0.51
#